data_AF-M2C2E9-F1
#
_entry.id   AF-M2C2E9-F1
#
_cell.length_a   1.000
_cell.length_b   1.000
_cell.length_c   1.000
_cell.angle_alpha   90.00
_cell.angle_beta   90.00
_cell.angle_gamma   90.00
#
_symmetry.space_group_name_H-M   'P 1'
#
loop_
_entity.id
_entity.type
_entity.pdbx_description
1 polymer ?
#
loop_
_entity_poly.entity_id
_entity_poly.type
_entity_poly.pdbx_seq_one_letter_code
_entity_poly.pdbx_strand_id
1 'polypeptide(L)'
;MLEQESTMMRKANTTIELMEMSPRDKWLYDSRMKYEHDRASCISEGYRQGIVQGEIKGRQEGFADGSYQKALETANLMKKANCELDFIIQMTGLSKEEIEKL
;
A
#
# COMPACT_ATOMS: atom_id res chain seq x y z
N MET A 1 10.86 47.37 -6.43
CA MET A 1 10.49 46.32 -7.41
C MET A 1 11.64 45.32 -7.66
N LEU A 2 12.38 44.88 -6.63
CA LEU A 2 13.36 43.77 -6.72
C LEU A 2 12.98 42.57 -5.83
N GLU A 3 12.01 42.79 -4.93
CA GLU A 3 11.54 41.83 -3.93
C GLU A 3 10.68 40.71 -4.54
N GLN A 4 9.99 40.99 -5.64
CA GLN A 4 9.02 40.07 -6.24
C GLN A 4 9.66 39.00 -7.15
N GLU A 5 10.84 39.25 -7.72
CA GLU A 5 11.43 38.36 -8.75
C GLU A 5 12.41 37.31 -8.22
N SER A 6 13.01 37.50 -7.03
CA SER A 6 13.98 36.55 -6.47
C SER A 6 13.40 35.67 -5.37
N THR A 7 13.32 34.36 -5.63
CA THR A 7 12.90 33.33 -4.65
C THR A 7 13.76 33.35 -3.37
N MET A 8 15.04 33.72 -3.47
CA MET A 8 15.92 33.82 -2.30
C MET A 8 15.61 35.03 -1.43
N MET A 9 15.33 36.19 -2.04
CA MET A 9 14.95 37.40 -1.30
C MET A 9 13.63 37.20 -0.58
N ARG A 10 12.67 36.52 -1.21
CA ARG A 10 11.40 36.17 -0.57
C ARG A 10 11.60 35.29 0.66
N LYS A 11 12.41 34.23 0.55
CA LYS A 11 12.75 33.35 1.68
C LYS A 11 13.47 34.11 2.80
N ALA A 12 14.39 35.00 2.44
CA ALA A 12 15.10 35.82 3.41
C ALA A 12 14.14 36.76 4.18
N ASN A 13 13.24 37.45 3.48
CA ASN A 13 12.25 38.33 4.11
C ASN A 13 11.31 37.57 5.04
N THR A 14 10.76 36.42 4.60
CA THR A 14 9.91 35.59 5.46
C THR A 14 10.65 35.11 6.71
N THR A 15 11.96 34.85 6.58
CA THR A 15 12.79 34.46 7.72
C THR A 15 13.02 35.63 8.68
N ILE A 16 13.27 36.83 8.17
CA ILE A 16 13.44 38.06 8.96
C ILE A 16 12.14 38.39 9.71
N GLU A 17 10.99 38.35 9.04
CA GLU A 17 9.67 38.55 9.66
C GLU A 17 9.44 37.57 10.83
N LEU A 18 9.88 36.33 10.70
CA LEU A 18 9.86 35.29 11.74
C LEU A 18 10.79 35.58 12.92
N MET A 19 11.94 36.19 12.66
CA MET A 19 12.91 36.57 13.69
C MET A 19 12.46 37.80 14.47
N GLU A 20 11.70 38.71 13.84
CA GLU A 20 11.20 39.95 14.44
C GLU A 20 9.90 39.75 15.25
N MET A 21 9.29 38.57 15.22
CA MET A 21 8.10 38.24 16.01
C MET A 21 8.35 38.35 17.52
N SER A 22 7.29 38.69 18.26
CA SER A 22 7.31 38.58 19.72
C SER A 22 7.53 37.11 20.15
N PRO A 23 8.13 36.86 21.32
CA PRO A 23 8.35 35.49 21.81
C PRO A 23 7.07 34.64 21.86
N ARG A 24 5.92 35.27 22.13
CA ARG A 24 4.61 34.60 22.16
C ARG A 24 4.15 34.19 20.77
N ASP A 25 4.24 35.10 19.80
CA ASP A 25 3.76 34.84 18.43
C ASP A 25 4.66 33.83 17.73
N LYS A 26 5.97 33.92 17.97
CA LYS A 26 6.93 32.91 17.51
C LYS A 26 6.61 31.53 18.07
N TRP A 27 6.32 31.43 19.37
CA TRP A 27 5.93 30.16 19.98
C TRP A 27 4.64 29.59 19.38
N LEU A 28 3.63 30.43 19.13
CA LEU A 28 2.38 30.02 18.48
C LEU A 28 2.61 29.55 17.04
N TYR A 29 3.45 30.27 16.29
CA TYR A 29 3.84 29.91 14.94
C TYR A 29 4.55 28.55 14.90
N ASP A 30 5.60 28.38 15.72
CA ASP A 30 6.38 27.15 15.78
C ASP A 30 5.52 25.95 16.21
N SER A 31 4.63 26.15 17.19
CA SER A 31 3.70 25.11 17.65
C SER A 31 2.73 24.68 16.55
N ARG A 32 2.19 25.63 15.79
CA ARG A 32 1.31 25.34 14.66
C ARG A 32 2.07 24.62 13.54
N MET A 33 3.26 25.10 13.19
CA MET A 33 4.09 24.48 12.16
C MET A 33 4.44 23.04 12.52
N LYS A 34 4.82 22.78 13.78
CA LYS A 34 5.07 21.43 14.27
C LYS A 34 3.84 20.53 14.09
N TYR A 35 2.67 21.01 14.50
CA TYR A 35 1.43 20.25 14.34
C TYR A 35 1.12 19.92 12.86
N GLU A 36 1.26 20.89 11.96
CA GLU A 36 1.03 20.66 10.53
C GLU A 36 2.05 19.67 9.94
N HIS A 37 3.32 19.72 10.38
CA HIS A 37 4.35 18.76 9.99
C HIS A 37 4.05 17.35 10.50
N ASP A 38 3.66 17.20 11.77
CA ASP A 38 3.28 15.92 12.37
C ASP A 38 2.06 15.34 11.63
N ARG A 39 1.07 16.18 11.32
CA ARG A 39 -0.12 15.80 10.55
C ARG A 39 0.24 15.33 9.14
N ALA A 40 1.08 16.08 8.43
CA ALA A 40 1.53 15.72 7.08
C ALA A 40 2.31 14.40 7.08
N SER A 41 3.18 14.21 8.08
CA SER A 41 3.97 12.99 8.26
C SER A 41 3.07 11.79 8.52
N CYS A 42 2.09 11.93 9.42
CA CYS A 42 1.11 10.88 9.74
C CYS A 42 0.31 10.46 8.49
N ILE A 43 -0.18 11.42 7.69
CA ILE A 43 -0.91 11.13 6.45
C ILE A 43 0.00 10.41 5.44
N SER A 44 1.24 10.88 5.27
CA SER A 44 2.21 10.27 4.36
C SER A 44 2.55 8.84 4.76
N GLU A 45 2.78 8.59 6.04
CA GLU A 45 3.04 7.26 6.57
C GLU A 45 1.82 6.34 6.43
N GLY A 46 0.63 6.84 6.74
CA GLY A 46 -0.62 6.08 6.59
C GLY A 46 -0.86 5.66 5.14
N TYR A 47 -0.63 6.55 4.17
CA TYR A 47 -0.72 6.25 2.75
C TYR A 47 0.29 5.18 2.32
N ARG A 48 1.56 5.33 2.75
CA ARG A 48 2.63 4.36 2.46
C ARG A 48 2.31 2.99 3.06
N GLN A 49 1.84 2.93 4.30
CA GLN A 49 1.42 1.69 4.94
C GLN A 49 0.24 1.05 4.22
N GLY A 50 -0.74 1.86 3.79
CA GLY A 50 -1.89 1.38 3.02
C GLY A 50 -1.49 0.72 1.70
N ILE A 51 -0.55 1.31 0.96
CA ILE A 51 0.01 0.70 -0.27
C ILE A 51 0.67 -0.64 0.05
N VAL A 52 1.58 -0.68 1.03
CA VAL A 52 2.31 -1.89 1.38
C VAL A 52 1.36 -3.01 1.82
N GLN A 53 0.36 -2.69 2.64
CA GLN A 53 -0.66 -3.67 3.04
C GLN A 53 -1.49 -4.15 1.85
N GLY A 54 -1.86 -3.27 0.93
CA GLY A 54 -2.57 -3.61 -0.29
C GLY A 54 -1.77 -4.57 -1.18
N GLU A 55 -0.48 -4.29 -1.39
CA GLU A 55 0.42 -5.16 -2.17
C GLU A 55 0.60 -6.54 -1.53
N ILE A 56 0.75 -6.60 -0.20
CA ILE A 56 0.88 -7.87 0.53
C ILE A 56 -0.40 -8.69 0.40
N LYS A 57 -1.57 -8.10 0.66
CA LYS A 57 -2.86 -8.79 0.55
C LYS A 57 -3.11 -9.26 -0.88
N GLY A 58 -2.94 -8.38 -1.86
CA GLY A 58 -3.13 -8.72 -3.26
C GLY A 58 -2.20 -9.85 -3.74
N ARG A 59 -0.94 -9.88 -3.26
CA ARG A 59 -0.02 -10.98 -3.56
C ARG A 59 -0.46 -12.29 -2.91
N GLN A 60 -0.93 -12.25 -1.67
CA GLN A 60 -1.40 -13.46 -0.96
C GLN A 60 -2.65 -14.04 -1.61
N GLU A 61 -3.65 -13.20 -1.89
CA GLU A 61 -4.88 -13.58 -2.59
C GLU A 61 -4.55 -14.12 -3.99
N GLY A 62 -3.75 -13.41 -4.78
CA GLY A 62 -3.34 -13.86 -6.11
C GLY A 62 -2.55 -15.18 -6.11
N PHE A 63 -1.74 -15.44 -5.09
CA PHE A 63 -1.04 -16.72 -4.94
C PHE A 63 -2.00 -17.87 -4.60
N ALA A 64 -2.96 -17.63 -3.70
CA ALA A 64 -3.96 -18.62 -3.33
C ALA A 64 -4.85 -18.97 -4.53
N ASP A 65 -5.37 -17.95 -5.23
CA ASP A 65 -6.20 -18.14 -6.43
C ASP A 65 -5.43 -18.84 -7.54
N GLY A 66 -4.17 -18.46 -7.78
CA GLY A 66 -3.31 -19.11 -8.76
C GLY A 66 -2.99 -20.58 -8.42
N SER A 67 -2.74 -20.87 -7.13
CA SER A 67 -2.53 -22.24 -6.66
C SER A 67 -3.77 -23.09 -6.83
N TYR A 68 -4.95 -22.55 -6.50
CA TYR A 68 -6.23 -23.24 -6.67
C TYR A 68 -6.55 -23.48 -8.15
N GLN A 69 -6.38 -22.47 -9.00
CA GLN A 69 -6.56 -22.60 -10.45
C GLN A 69 -5.64 -23.68 -11.05
N LYS A 70 -4.37 -23.73 -10.63
CA LYS A 70 -3.44 -24.77 -11.05
C LYS A 70 -3.86 -26.17 -10.59
N ALA A 71 -4.44 -26.29 -9.39
CA ALA A 71 -4.98 -27.56 -8.92
C ALA A 71 -6.16 -28.04 -9.79
N LEU A 72 -7.07 -27.13 -10.17
CA LEU A 72 -8.18 -27.43 -11.09
C LEU A 72 -7.68 -27.86 -12.48
N GLU A 73 -6.71 -27.15 -13.05
CA GLU A 73 -6.11 -27.51 -14.34
C GLU A 73 -5.45 -28.89 -14.30
N THR A 74 -4.71 -29.17 -13.21
CA THR A 74 -4.07 -30.47 -12.99
C THR A 74 -5.12 -31.58 -12.87
N ALA A 75 -6.19 -31.36 -12.10
CA ALA A 75 -7.28 -32.33 -11.96
C ALA A 75 -7.97 -32.62 -13.29
N ASN A 76 -8.23 -31.60 -14.11
CA ASN A 76 -8.84 -31.77 -15.44
C ASN A 76 -7.94 -32.60 -16.38
N LEU A 77 -6.62 -32.36 -16.36
CA LEU A 77 -5.67 -33.16 -17.14
C LEU A 77 -5.65 -34.62 -16.69
N MET A 78 -5.65 -34.89 -15.38
CA MET A 78 -5.69 -36.25 -14.84
C MET A 78 -7.01 -36.96 -15.16
N LYS A 79 -8.13 -36.24 -15.12
CA LYS A 79 -9.45 -36.75 -15.52
C LYS A 79 -9.46 -37.16 -17.00
N LYS A 80 -8.88 -36.34 -17.88
CA LYS A 80 -8.70 -36.67 -19.31
C LYS A 80 -7.75 -37.84 -19.54
N ALA A 81 -6.77 -38.02 -18.67
CA ALA A 81 -5.86 -39.18 -18.68
C ALA A 81 -6.51 -40.45 -18.09
N ASN A 82 -7.78 -40.39 -17.69
CA ASN A 82 -8.55 -41.50 -17.13
C ASN A 82 -7.96 -42.05 -15.81
N CYS A 83 -7.33 -41.17 -15.02
CA CYS A 83 -6.84 -41.50 -13.68
C CYS A 83 -7.99 -41.74 -12.69
N GLU A 84 -7.76 -42.57 -11.67
CA GLU A 84 -8.75 -42.85 -10.63
C GLU A 84 -9.07 -41.60 -9.79
N LEU A 85 -10.32 -41.48 -9.36
CA LEU A 85 -10.81 -40.30 -8.62
C LEU A 85 -10.05 -40.08 -7.31
N ASP A 86 -9.79 -41.15 -6.56
CA ASP A 86 -9.05 -41.09 -5.30
C ASP A 86 -7.60 -40.61 -5.50
N PHE A 87 -6.98 -40.97 -6.62
CA PHE A 87 -5.66 -40.48 -6.99
C PHE A 87 -5.67 -38.98 -7.32
N ILE A 88 -6.69 -38.49 -8.03
CA ILE A 88 -6.82 -37.07 -8.35
C ILE A 88 -7.03 -36.24 -7.07
N ILE A 89 -7.86 -36.73 -6.14
CA ILE A 89 -8.07 -36.10 -4.83
C ILE A 89 -6.74 -36.00 -4.07
N GLN A 90 -5.99 -37.10 -4.00
CA GLN A 90 -4.71 -37.13 -3.30
C GLN A 90 -3.67 -36.17 -3.91
N MET A 91 -3.64 -36.04 -5.24
CA MET A 91 -2.61 -35.26 -5.94
C MET A 91 -2.93 -33.76 -6.02
N THR A 92 -4.21 -33.39 -6.05
CA THR A 92 -4.64 -32.00 -6.23
C THR A 92 -5.17 -31.35 -4.95
N GLY A 93 -5.53 -32.16 -3.94
CA GLY A 93 -6.10 -31.68 -2.68
C GLY A 93 -7.52 -31.12 -2.83
N LEU A 94 -8.13 -31.28 -4.01
CA LEU A 94 -9.51 -30.87 -4.28
C LEU A 94 -10.50 -31.88 -3.71
N SER A 95 -11.69 -31.39 -3.36
CA SER A 95 -12.79 -32.25 -2.96
C SER A 95 -13.32 -33.07 -4.13
N LYS A 96 -13.96 -34.19 -3.82
CA LYS A 96 -14.64 -35.04 -4.79
C LYS A 96 -15.64 -34.24 -5.64
N GLU A 97 -16.41 -33.36 -5.00
CA GLU A 97 -17.44 -32.55 -5.64
C GLU A 97 -16.86 -31.56 -6.65
N GLU A 98 -15.70 -30.96 -6.35
CA GLU A 98 -14.98 -30.07 -7.28
C GLU A 98 -14.49 -30.85 -8.51
N ILE A 99 -13.95 -32.05 -8.31
CA ILE A 99 -13.45 -32.89 -9.42
C ILE A 99 -14.60 -33.46 -10.28
N GLU A 100 -15.75 -33.78 -9.67
CA GLU A 100 -16.94 -34.22 -10.40
C GLU A 100 -17.55 -33.12 -11.27
N LYS A 101 -17.47 -31.85 -10.83
CA LYS A 101 -17.94 -30.67 -11.58
C LYS A 101 -17.03 -30.23 -12.73
N LEU A 102 -15.74 -30.60 -12.72
CA LEU A 102 -14.77 -30.32 -13.79
C LEU A 102 -15.04 -31.13 -15.07
#